data_AF-A0A7W8N6R6-F1
#
_entry.id   AF-A0A7W8N6R6-F1
#
_cell.length_a   1.000
_cell.length_b   1.000
_cell.length_c   1.000
_cell.angle_alpha   90.00
_cell.angle_beta   90.00
_cell.angle_gamma   90.00
#
_symmetry.space_group_name_H-M   'P 1'
#
loop_
_entity.id
_entity.type
_entity.pdbx_description
1 polymer ?
#
loop_
_entity_poly.entity_id
_entity_poly.type
_entity_poly.pdbx_seq_one_letter_code
_entity_poly.pdbx_strand_id
1 'polypeptide(L)'
;MHLRSLKKTKKDVSLHDPIGQDRDGNEISLLDVLKSEDEDISDMIEKNNELENIAQHLHVLDDRERQVIVSRFGLNMQPERTQREIAKELGISRSYVSRIEKRALMKLFHECYKHDKGKKGS
;
A
#
# COMPACT_ATOMS: atom_id res chain seq x y z
N MET A 1 -11.10 -8.14 36.71
CA MET A 1 -10.57 -6.77 36.95
C MET A 1 -9.13 -6.81 37.51
N HIS A 2 -8.20 -7.49 36.85
CA HIS A 2 -6.80 -7.59 37.34
C HIS A 2 -5.87 -6.54 36.71
N LEU A 3 -6.10 -6.15 35.45
CA LEU A 3 -5.22 -5.22 34.73
C LEU A 3 -5.25 -3.76 35.21
N ARG A 4 -6.31 -3.29 35.89
CA ARG A 4 -6.40 -1.89 36.35
C ARG A 4 -5.57 -1.61 37.61
N SER A 5 -5.22 -2.66 38.38
CA SER A 5 -4.49 -2.52 39.66
C SER A 5 -2.97 -2.41 39.50
N LEU A 6 -2.41 -2.82 38.36
CA LEU A 6 -0.95 -2.89 38.15
C LEU A 6 -0.37 -1.66 37.44
N LYS A 7 -1.21 -0.70 37.04
CA LYS A 7 -0.85 0.48 36.24
C LYS A 7 0.11 1.48 36.90
N LYS A 8 0.51 1.27 38.16
CA LYS A 8 1.36 2.21 38.91
C LYS A 8 2.78 1.73 39.22
N THR A 9 3.18 0.48 38.96
CA THR A 9 4.50 0.00 39.43
C THR A 9 5.30 -0.96 38.53
N LYS A 10 4.83 -1.36 37.33
CA LYS A 10 5.66 -2.17 36.42
C LYS A 10 5.70 -1.57 35.03
N LYS A 11 6.90 -1.15 34.59
CA LYS A 11 7.17 -0.67 33.23
C LYS A 11 7.23 -1.82 32.22
N ASP A 12 7.48 -3.04 32.67
CA ASP A 12 7.67 -4.21 31.83
C ASP A 12 6.64 -5.29 32.20
N VAL A 13 5.98 -5.86 31.19
CA VAL A 13 5.03 -6.98 31.28
C VAL A 13 5.54 -8.11 30.41
N SER A 14 5.42 -9.37 30.85
CA SER A 14 5.87 -10.50 30.05
C SER A 14 4.86 -10.80 28.96
N LEU A 15 5.34 -11.06 27.75
CA LEU A 15 4.50 -11.44 26.63
C LEU A 15 3.84 -12.82 26.80
N HIS A 16 4.42 -13.67 27.65
CA HIS A 16 3.88 -14.98 28.00
C HIS A 16 2.88 -14.93 29.18
N ASP A 17 2.66 -13.78 29.80
CA ASP A 17 1.72 -13.70 30.91
C ASP A 17 0.30 -14.01 30.43
N PRO A 18 -0.43 -14.91 31.12
CA PRO A 18 -1.81 -15.23 30.76
C PRO A 18 -2.71 -14.01 31.03
N ILE A 19 -3.50 -13.64 30.02
CA ILE A 19 -4.42 -12.50 30.05
C ILE A 19 -5.89 -12.93 30.17
N GLY A 20 -6.18 -14.21 29.97
CA GLY A 20 -7.52 -14.78 30.07
C GLY A 20 -7.55 -16.27 29.73
N GLN A 21 -8.75 -16.84 29.64
CA GLN A 21 -8.98 -18.19 29.15
C GLN A 21 -9.91 -18.15 27.93
N ASP A 22 -9.70 -19.05 26.98
CA ASP A 22 -10.61 -19.26 25.84
C ASP A 22 -11.90 -19.97 26.28
N ARG A 23 -12.78 -20.30 25.31
CA ARG A 23 -14.05 -21.00 25.59
C ARG A 23 -13.86 -22.43 26.06
N ASP A 24 -12.70 -23.02 25.78
CA ASP A 24 -12.33 -24.40 26.11
C ASP A 24 -11.47 -24.48 27.39
N GLY A 25 -11.18 -23.34 28.02
CA GLY A 25 -10.44 -23.22 29.27
C GLY A 25 -8.92 -23.14 29.11
N ASN A 26 -8.39 -23.03 27.89
CA ASN A 26 -6.95 -22.84 27.66
C ASN A 26 -6.55 -21.41 27.99
N GLU A 27 -5.37 -21.25 28.58
CA GLU A 27 -4.82 -19.92 28.87
C GLU A 27 -4.45 -19.20 27.58
N ILE A 28 -4.91 -17.96 27.44
CA ILE A 28 -4.54 -17.05 26.34
C ILE A 28 -3.45 -16.13 26.88
N SER A 29 -2.29 -16.10 26.22
CA SER A 29 -1.19 -15.21 26.56
C SER A 29 -1.27 -13.88 25.80
N LEU A 30 -0.52 -12.88 26.24
CA LEU A 30 -0.48 -11.58 25.54
C LEU A 30 0.03 -11.74 24.10
N LEU A 31 0.98 -12.64 23.84
CA LEU A 31 1.48 -13.00 22.51
C LEU A 31 0.37 -13.39 21.53
N ASP A 32 -0.62 -14.15 21.98
CA ASP A 32 -1.68 -14.69 21.11
C ASP A 32 -2.65 -13.62 20.60
N VAL A 33 -2.65 -12.44 21.21
CA VAL A 33 -3.55 -11.32 20.88
C VAL A 33 -2.82 -10.19 20.15
N LEU A 34 -1.49 -10.19 20.17
CA LEU A 34 -0.72 -9.19 19.44
C LEU A 34 -0.87 -9.43 17.94
N LYS A 35 -1.52 -8.49 17.26
CA LYS A 35 -1.60 -8.47 15.81
C LYS A 35 -0.18 -8.27 15.27
N SER A 36 0.24 -9.12 14.33
CA SER A 36 1.48 -8.89 13.61
C SER A 36 1.38 -7.58 12.83
N GLU A 37 2.48 -6.82 12.77
CA GLU A 37 2.57 -5.61 11.94
C GLU A 37 2.66 -5.93 10.44
N ASP A 38 2.74 -7.23 10.09
CA ASP A 38 2.78 -7.69 8.72
C ASP A 38 1.54 -7.24 7.94
N GLU A 39 1.79 -6.77 6.73
CA GLU A 39 0.75 -6.35 5.79
C GLU A 39 -0.16 -7.56 5.48
N ASP A 40 -1.48 -7.36 5.50
CA ASP A 40 -2.42 -8.44 5.22
C ASP A 40 -2.18 -8.97 3.80
N ILE A 41 -2.03 -10.29 3.67
CA ILE A 41 -1.80 -10.94 2.38
C ILE A 41 -2.93 -10.62 1.41
N SER A 42 -4.17 -10.47 1.93
CA SER A 42 -5.32 -10.05 1.13
C SER A 42 -5.11 -8.66 0.53
N ASP A 43 -4.65 -7.71 1.33
CA ASP A 43 -4.40 -6.32 0.90
C ASP A 43 -3.29 -6.27 -0.15
N MET A 44 -2.23 -7.08 0.01
CA MET A 44 -1.17 -7.21 -1.00
C MET A 44 -1.69 -7.73 -2.35
N ILE A 45 -2.55 -8.75 -2.34
CA ILE A 45 -3.12 -9.33 -3.57
C ILE A 45 -4.04 -8.32 -4.25
N GLU A 46 -4.90 -7.63 -3.49
CA GLU A 46 -5.80 -6.61 -4.02
C GLU A 46 -5.02 -5.48 -4.69
N LYS A 47 -3.98 -4.96 -4.01
CA LYS A 47 -3.08 -3.94 -4.55
C LYS A 47 -2.41 -4.37 -5.84
N ASN A 48 -1.93 -5.61 -5.94
CA ASN A 48 -1.32 -6.12 -7.16
C ASN A 48 -2.32 -6.19 -8.33
N ASN A 49 -3.56 -6.64 -8.08
CA ASN A 49 -4.61 -6.66 -9.09
C ASN A 49 -4.95 -5.23 -9.60
N GLU A 50 -5.00 -4.25 -8.69
CA GLU A 50 -5.22 -2.85 -9.07
C GLU A 50 -4.08 -2.32 -9.96
N LEU A 51 -2.83 -2.61 -9.61
CA LEU A 51 -1.66 -2.21 -10.38
C LEU A 51 -1.65 -2.85 -11.78
N GLU A 52 -2.00 -4.14 -11.90
CA GLU A 52 -2.12 -4.81 -13.20
C GLU A 52 -3.22 -4.18 -14.06
N ASN A 53 -4.36 -3.83 -13.47
CA ASN A 53 -5.44 -3.16 -14.19
C ASN A 53 -4.99 -1.78 -14.72
N ILE A 54 -4.26 -1.00 -13.91
CA ILE A 54 -3.68 0.28 -14.34
C ILE A 54 -2.65 0.06 -15.47
N ALA A 55 -1.88 -1.04 -15.42
CA ALA A 55 -0.88 -1.35 -16.44
C ALA A 55 -1.48 -1.51 -17.85
N GLN A 56 -2.73 -1.99 -17.96
CA GLN A 56 -3.45 -2.13 -19.22
C GLN A 56 -3.74 -0.77 -19.90
N HIS A 57 -3.89 0.28 -19.10
CA HIS A 57 -4.21 1.63 -19.56
C HIS A 57 -2.98 2.51 -19.79
N LEU A 58 -1.75 2.02 -19.55
CA LEU A 58 -0.52 2.80 -19.75
C LEU A 58 -0.29 3.26 -21.20
N HIS A 59 -0.97 2.66 -22.17
CA HIS A 59 -0.85 3.01 -23.59
C HIS A 59 -1.34 4.43 -23.92
N VAL A 60 -2.12 5.08 -23.04
CA VAL A 60 -2.57 6.47 -23.23
C VAL A 60 -1.51 7.52 -22.85
N LEU A 61 -0.43 7.09 -22.21
CA LEU A 61 0.67 7.94 -21.78
C LEU A 61 1.72 8.05 -22.87
N ASP A 62 2.36 9.21 -22.97
CA ASP A 62 3.58 9.33 -23.76
C ASP A 62 4.76 8.59 -23.09
N ASP A 63 5.86 8.37 -23.81
CA ASP A 63 6.99 7.59 -23.30
C ASP A 63 7.56 8.16 -21.98
N ARG A 64 7.54 9.49 -21.84
CA ARG A 64 8.11 10.17 -20.68
C ARG A 64 7.19 10.09 -19.47
N GLU A 65 5.90 10.27 -19.68
CA GLU A 65 4.85 10.03 -18.70
C GLU A 65 4.85 8.57 -18.24
N ARG A 66 4.91 7.63 -19.19
CA ARG A 66 4.96 6.20 -18.90
C ARG A 66 6.18 5.85 -18.06
N GLN A 67 7.36 6.36 -18.42
CA GLN A 67 8.58 6.13 -17.64
C GLN A 67 8.45 6.65 -16.20
N VAL A 68 7.93 7.87 -16.02
CA VAL A 68 7.72 8.43 -14.68
C VAL A 68 6.72 7.61 -13.87
N ILE A 69 5.58 7.21 -14.45
CA ILE A 69 4.55 6.43 -13.77
C ILE A 69 5.03 5.02 -13.42
N VAL A 70 5.69 4.33 -14.35
CA VAL A 70 6.23 2.98 -14.11
C VAL A 70 7.24 2.99 -12.96
N SER A 71 8.21 3.92 -12.98
CA SER A 71 9.19 4.04 -11.90
C SER A 71 8.57 4.49 -10.57
N ARG A 72 7.53 5.35 -10.62
CA ARG A 72 6.90 5.91 -9.42
C ARG A 72 6.12 4.87 -8.62
N PHE A 73 5.39 4.01 -9.31
CA PHE A 73 4.48 3.04 -8.70
C PHE A 73 4.97 1.59 -8.79
N GLY A 74 6.20 1.38 -9.27
CA GLY A 74 6.79 0.05 -9.35
C GLY A 74 6.09 -0.90 -10.33
N LEU A 75 5.58 -0.35 -11.45
CA LEU A 75 4.88 -1.16 -12.45
C LEU A 75 5.88 -2.04 -13.22
N ASN A 76 5.40 -3.12 -13.86
CA ASN A 76 6.22 -4.06 -14.63
C ASN A 76 7.39 -4.68 -13.82
N MET A 77 7.12 -5.07 -12.57
CA MET A 77 8.12 -5.66 -11.66
C MET A 77 9.33 -4.75 -11.38
N GLN A 78 9.15 -3.42 -11.48
CA GLN A 78 10.18 -2.47 -11.05
C GLN A 78 9.94 -2.06 -9.59
N PRO A 79 10.98 -1.75 -8.81
CA PRO A 79 10.78 -1.17 -7.48
C PRO A 79 10.20 0.24 -7.59
N GLU A 80 9.33 0.61 -6.66
CA GLU A 80 8.83 1.97 -6.53
C GLU A 80 9.97 2.95 -6.20
N ARG A 81 9.88 4.17 -6.75
CA ARG A 81 10.87 5.22 -6.55
C ARG A 81 10.24 6.55 -6.16
N THR A 82 10.96 7.32 -5.36
CA THR A 82 10.57 8.68 -5.02
C THR A 82 10.70 9.62 -6.20
N GLN A 83 9.90 10.69 -6.24
CA GLN A 83 10.06 11.75 -7.26
C GLN A 83 11.48 12.34 -7.30
N ARG A 84 12.19 12.34 -6.16
CA ARG A 84 13.57 12.84 -6.06
C ARG A 84 14.55 11.90 -6.75
N GLU A 85 14.41 10.60 -6.55
CA GLU A 85 15.24 9.59 -7.21
C GLU A 85 15.01 9.59 -8.72
N ILE A 86 13.74 9.62 -9.14
CA ILE A 86 13.37 9.72 -10.57
C ILE A 86 13.93 11.00 -11.19
N ALA A 87 13.84 12.13 -10.48
CA ALA A 87 14.40 13.40 -10.93
C ALA A 87 15.92 13.33 -11.16
N LYS A 88 16.64 12.69 -10.23
CA LYS A 88 18.09 12.48 -10.31
C LYS A 88 18.46 11.59 -11.49
N GLU A 89 17.74 10.51 -11.71
CA GLU A 89 17.94 9.57 -12.82
C GLU A 89 17.67 10.22 -14.18
N LEU A 90 16.59 11.01 -14.28
CA LEU A 90 16.18 11.66 -15.52
C LEU A 90 16.89 13.00 -15.80
N GLY A 91 17.77 13.45 -14.90
CA GLY A 91 18.49 14.72 -15.04
C GLY A 91 17.59 15.95 -15.06
N ILE A 92 16.44 15.91 -14.37
CA ILE A 92 15.45 16.99 -14.34
C ILE A 92 15.08 17.39 -12.91
N SER A 93 14.36 18.51 -12.75
CA SER A 93 13.92 18.93 -11.42
C SER A 93 12.80 18.04 -10.86
N ARG A 94 12.77 17.86 -9.53
CA ARG A 94 11.67 17.19 -8.82
C ARG A 94 10.30 17.84 -9.10
N SER A 95 10.27 19.16 -9.25
CA SER A 95 9.04 19.89 -9.62
C SER A 95 8.55 19.50 -11.02
N TYR A 96 9.47 19.24 -11.96
CA TYR A 96 9.11 18.81 -13.30
C TYR A 96 8.59 17.38 -13.32
N VAL A 97 9.21 16.45 -12.58
CA VAL A 97 8.69 15.09 -12.36
C VAL A 97 7.27 15.14 -11.78
N SER A 98 7.04 15.96 -10.75
CA SER A 98 5.71 16.13 -10.14
C SER A 98 4.66 16.62 -11.14
N ARG A 99 5.02 17.51 -12.07
CA ARG A 99 4.11 17.98 -13.13
C ARG A 99 3.80 16.88 -14.14
N ILE A 100 4.79 16.08 -14.54
CA ILE A 100 4.61 14.93 -15.44
C ILE A 100 3.67 13.91 -14.79
N GLU A 101 3.94 13.53 -13.54
CA GLU A 101 3.13 12.59 -12.76
C GLU A 101 1.67 13.05 -12.68
N LYS A 102 1.42 14.31 -12.32
CA LYS A 102 0.05 14.84 -12.23
C LYS A 102 -0.69 14.75 -13.56
N ARG A 103 -0.03 15.07 -14.68
CA ARG A 103 -0.63 15.02 -16.02
C ARG A 103 -0.95 13.58 -16.42
N ALA A 104 -0.01 12.68 -16.21
CA ALA A 104 -0.16 11.26 -16.52
C ALA A 104 -1.31 10.63 -15.70
N LEU A 105 -1.39 10.92 -14.40
CA LEU A 105 -2.48 10.46 -13.54
C LEU A 105 -3.85 10.98 -14.02
N MET A 106 -3.95 12.22 -14.49
CA MET A 106 -5.21 12.72 -15.06
C MET A 106 -5.63 11.97 -16.33
N LYS A 107 -4.67 11.65 -17.22
CA LYS A 107 -4.95 10.86 -18.44
C LYS A 107 -5.43 9.46 -18.08
N LEU A 108 -4.73 8.77 -17.19
CA LEU A 108 -5.10 7.43 -16.71
C LEU A 108 -6.48 7.43 -16.04
N PHE A 109 -6.74 8.40 -15.16
CA PHE A 109 -8.05 8.53 -14.51
C PHE A 109 -9.19 8.67 -15.53
N HIS A 110 -9.00 9.49 -16.56
CA HIS A 110 -10.01 9.68 -17.59
C HIS A 110 -10.26 8.41 -18.41
N GLU A 111 -9.22 7.65 -18.70
CA GLU A 111 -9.31 6.40 -19.44
C GLU A 111 -10.02 5.31 -18.61
N CYS A 112 -9.59 5.10 -17.36
CA CYS A 112 -10.21 4.15 -16.44
C CYS A 112 -11.71 4.47 -16.24
N TYR A 113 -12.06 5.75 -16.10
CA TYR A 113 -13.45 6.16 -15.90
C TYR A 113 -14.33 5.93 -17.14
N LYS A 114 -13.78 6.12 -18.36
CA LYS A 114 -14.48 5.76 -19.61
C LYS A 114 -14.70 4.25 -19.71
N HIS A 115 -13.71 3.46 -19.34
CA HIS A 115 -13.76 2.00 -19.44
C HIS A 115 -14.79 1.38 -18.47
N ASP A 116 -14.93 1.91 -17.25
CA ASP A 116 -15.96 1.45 -16.29
C ASP A 116 -17.40 1.78 -16.76
N LYS A 117 -17.60 2.91 -17.46
CA LYS A 117 -18.91 3.22 -18.06
C LYS A 117 -19.24 2.36 -19.27
N GLY A 118 -18.25 1.93 -20.03
CA GLY A 118 -18.44 0.99 -21.14
C GLY A 118 -18.88 -0.40 -20.67
N LYS A 119 -18.33 -0.90 -19.56
CA LYS A 119 -18.69 -2.22 -18.99
C LYS A 119 -20.08 -2.27 -18.34
N LYS A 120 -20.60 -1.13 -17.83
CA LYS A 120 -21.95 -1.06 -17.23
C LYS A 120 -23.07 -0.84 -18.25
N GLY A 121 -22.73 -0.62 -19.53
CA GLY A 121 -23.68 -0.39 -20.62
C GLY A 121 -23.79 -1.55 -21.62
N SER A 122 -23.15 -2.70 -21.36
CA SER A 122 -23.27 -3.95 -22.13
C SER A 122 -23.91 -5.04 -21.30
#